data_AF-A0A1V6LMU4-F1
#
_entry.id   AF-A0A1V6LMU4-F1
#
_cell.length_a   1.000
_cell.length_b   1.000
_cell.length_c   1.000
_cell.angle_alpha   90.00
_cell.angle_beta   90.00
_cell.angle_gamma   90.00
#
_symmetry.space_group_name_H-M   'P 1'
#
loop_
_entity.id
_entity.type
_entity.pdbx_description
1 polymer ?
#
loop_
_entity_poly.entity_id
_entity_poly.type
_entity_poly.pdbx_seq_one_letter_code
_entity_poly.pdbx_strand_id
1 'polypeptide(L)'
;MAKLVSLFKDNYKTNPIILILVLALVVVLISFIWGTIAKGYNYLLSSLKGAASTLTKDEAQSIANAIQAEIHAMFTNEDNIIQKLVPLSKADYFKVKAEFGIKTYNITLDEFNALGSEMNLTEILNHTLSQDDKNKIKGQNPNLPIS
;
A
#
# COMPACT_ATOMS: atom_id res chain seq x y z
N MET A 1 32.94 4.06 -15.03
CA MET A 1 33.09 4.29 -13.57
C MET A 1 34.35 5.08 -13.20
N ALA A 2 35.56 4.71 -13.65
CA ALA A 2 36.81 5.36 -13.23
C ALA A 2 36.87 6.89 -13.48
N LYS A 3 36.33 7.37 -14.61
CA LYS A 3 36.26 8.81 -14.94
C LYS A 3 35.28 9.61 -14.06
N LEU A 4 34.20 8.98 -13.59
CA LEU A 4 33.25 9.61 -12.67
C LEU A 4 33.90 9.76 -11.29
N VAL A 5 34.57 8.71 -10.81
CA VAL A 5 35.25 8.70 -9.51
C VAL A 5 36.37 9.75 -9.45
N SER A 6 37.14 9.95 -10.53
CA SER A 6 38.18 10.98 -10.59
C SER A 6 37.61 12.41 -10.60
N LEU A 7 36.52 12.65 -11.36
CA LEU A 7 35.83 13.95 -11.37
C LEU A 7 35.23 14.33 -10.00
N PHE A 8 34.76 13.36 -9.22
CA PHE A 8 34.27 13.60 -7.85
C PHE A 8 35.41 13.90 -6.87
N LYS A 9 36.54 13.20 -6.99
CA LYS A 9 37.67 13.33 -6.06
C LYS A 9 38.32 14.72 -6.12
N ASP A 10 38.40 15.30 -7.31
CA ASP A 10 39.05 16.58 -7.53
C ASP A 10 38.12 17.80 -7.33
N ASN A 11 36.80 17.63 -7.49
CA ASN A 11 35.83 18.75 -7.41
C ASN A 11 35.05 18.86 -6.08
N TYR A 12 35.02 17.85 -5.21
CA TYR A 12 34.22 17.93 -3.97
C TYR A 12 34.72 19.01 -3.00
N LYS A 13 36.03 19.32 -3.04
CA LYS A 13 36.65 20.35 -2.19
C LYS A 13 36.38 21.78 -2.67
N THR A 14 36.04 21.94 -3.95
CA THR A 14 35.98 23.24 -4.62
C THR A 14 34.54 23.71 -4.82
N ASN A 15 33.56 22.80 -4.77
CA ASN A 15 32.18 23.14 -5.08
C ASN A 15 31.15 22.44 -4.14
N PRO A 16 30.58 23.17 -3.16
CA PRO A 16 29.66 22.58 -2.17
C PRO A 16 28.38 22.00 -2.79
N ILE A 17 28.03 22.44 -4.00
CA ILE A 17 26.89 21.93 -4.77
C ILE A 17 27.04 20.44 -5.11
N ILE A 18 28.25 19.99 -5.41
CA ILE A 18 28.51 18.57 -5.73
C ILE A 18 28.28 17.69 -4.50
N LEU A 19 28.63 18.19 -3.31
CA LEU A 19 28.42 17.48 -2.05
C LEU A 19 26.93 17.36 -1.72
N ILE A 20 26.15 18.42 -1.97
CA ILE A 20 24.69 18.43 -1.83
C ILE A 20 24.03 17.44 -2.79
N LEU A 21 24.47 17.40 -4.06
CA LEU A 21 23.92 16.47 -5.07
C LEU A 21 24.18 15.00 -4.70
N VAL A 22 25.37 14.69 -4.18
CA VAL A 22 25.70 13.32 -3.71
C VAL A 22 24.86 12.95 -2.51
N LEU A 23 24.70 13.85 -1.53
CA LEU A 23 23.84 13.63 -0.37
C LEU A 23 22.38 13.40 -0.79
N ALA A 24 21.86 14.22 -1.72
CA ALA A 24 20.51 14.05 -2.25
C ALA A 24 20.33 12.69 -2.92
N LEU A 25 21.30 12.25 -3.74
CA LEU A 25 21.27 10.93 -4.38
C LEU A 25 21.27 9.79 -3.35
N VAL A 26 22.10 9.90 -2.31
CA VAL A 26 22.18 8.91 -1.23
C VAL A 26 20.85 8.84 -0.46
N VAL A 27 20.24 9.99 -0.15
CA VAL A 27 18.93 10.03 0.49
C VAL A 27 17.86 9.36 -0.38
N VAL A 28 17.83 9.63 -1.69
CA VAL A 28 16.89 8.99 -2.62
C VAL A 28 17.07 7.47 -2.65
N LEU A 29 18.31 6.98 -2.69
CA LEU A 29 18.60 5.55 -2.67
C LEU A 29 18.17 4.89 -1.36
N ILE A 30 18.42 5.55 -0.23
CA ILE A 30 17.99 5.09 1.09
C ILE A 30 16.47 5.01 1.15
N SER A 31 15.75 6.04 0.70
CA SER A 31 14.27 6.04 0.65
C SER A 31 13.72 4.92 -0.23
N PHE A 32 14.35 4.64 -1.37
CA PHE A 32 13.92 3.56 -2.27
C PHE A 32 14.10 2.16 -1.63
N ILE A 33 15.22 1.94 -0.94
CA ILE A 33 15.50 0.71 -0.21
C ILE A 33 14.51 0.54 0.93
N TRP A 34 14.28 1.58 1.73
CA TRP A 34 13.31 1.54 2.84
C TRP A 34 11.90 1.24 2.35
N GLY A 35 11.45 1.85 1.25
CA GLY A 35 10.13 1.57 0.67
C GLY A 35 9.97 0.09 0.29
N THR A 36 10.99 -0.49 -0.33
CA THR A 36 10.97 -1.92 -0.73
C THR A 36 10.95 -2.86 0.48
N ILE A 37 11.75 -2.56 1.52
CA ILE A 37 11.79 -3.34 2.76
C ILE A 37 10.46 -3.24 3.51
N ALA A 38 9.89 -2.03 3.63
CA ALA A 38 8.61 -1.81 4.30
C ALA A 38 7.48 -2.58 3.62
N LYS A 39 7.45 -2.61 2.28
CA LYS A 39 6.49 -3.41 1.51
C LYS A 39 6.63 -4.91 1.80
N GLY A 40 7.86 -5.42 1.77
CA GLY A 40 8.15 -6.82 2.07
C GLY A 40 7.74 -7.22 3.50
N TYR A 41 8.02 -6.37 4.48
CA TYR A 41 7.64 -6.60 5.87
C TYR A 41 6.11 -6.64 6.05
N ASN A 42 5.38 -5.70 5.47
CA ASN A 42 3.92 -5.64 5.55
C ASN A 42 3.25 -6.84 4.88
N TYR A 43 3.77 -7.28 3.73
CA TYR A 43 3.33 -8.51 3.07
C TYR A 43 3.55 -9.71 3.99
N LEU A 44 4.77 -9.91 4.50
CA LEU A 44 5.13 -11.06 5.32
C LEU A 44 4.31 -11.12 6.62
N LEU A 45 4.14 -9.98 7.30
CA LEU A 45 3.28 -9.87 8.48
C LEU A 45 1.83 -10.24 8.18
N SER A 46 1.30 -9.80 7.03
CA SER A 46 -0.08 -10.10 6.62
C SER A 46 -0.24 -11.56 6.23
N SER A 47 0.73 -12.15 5.52
CA SER A 47 0.75 -13.58 5.21
C SER A 47 0.82 -14.43 6.48
N LEU A 48 1.61 -14.05 7.49
CA LEU A 48 1.67 -14.74 8.77
C LEU A 48 0.32 -14.67 9.52
N LYS A 49 -0.30 -13.49 9.56
CA LYS A 49 -1.63 -13.32 10.18
C LYS A 49 -2.74 -14.04 9.39
N GLY A 50 -2.54 -14.27 8.10
CA GLY A 50 -3.42 -15.03 7.22
C GLY A 50 -3.09 -16.52 7.13
N ALA A 51 -2.10 -17.04 7.87
CA ALA A 51 -1.68 -18.44 7.77
C ALA A 51 -2.80 -19.44 8.16
N ALA A 52 -3.72 -19.03 9.02
CA ALA A 52 -4.89 -19.81 9.43
C ALA A 52 -6.12 -19.60 8.52
N SER A 53 -5.97 -18.90 7.40
CA SER A 53 -7.05 -18.65 6.44
C SER A 53 -7.50 -19.93 5.76
N THR A 54 -8.80 -20.04 5.53
CA THR A 54 -9.41 -21.16 4.79
C THR A 54 -9.43 -20.93 3.28
N LEU A 55 -9.21 -19.69 2.83
CA LEU A 55 -9.12 -19.35 1.42
C LEU A 55 -7.85 -19.92 0.80
N THR A 56 -7.93 -20.33 -0.46
CA THR A 56 -6.77 -20.54 -1.32
C THR A 56 -6.14 -19.20 -1.73
N LYS A 57 -4.94 -19.25 -2.33
CA LYS A 57 -4.29 -18.04 -2.85
C LYS A 57 -5.12 -17.38 -3.95
N ASP A 58 -5.66 -18.18 -4.87
CA ASP A 58 -6.41 -17.67 -6.02
C ASP A 58 -7.75 -17.05 -5.61
N GLU A 59 -8.43 -17.63 -4.61
CA GLU A 59 -9.64 -17.03 -4.04
C GLU A 59 -9.34 -15.69 -3.36
N ALA A 60 -8.27 -15.63 -2.56
CA ALA A 60 -7.86 -14.39 -1.92
C ALA A 60 -7.48 -13.30 -2.94
N GLN A 61 -6.76 -13.67 -4.00
CA GLN A 61 -6.43 -12.78 -5.11
C GLN A 61 -7.67 -12.30 -5.86
N SER A 62 -8.64 -13.20 -6.10
CA SER A 62 -9.91 -12.87 -6.76
C SER A 62 -10.70 -11.84 -5.95
N ILE A 63 -10.81 -12.03 -4.64
CA ILE A 63 -11.47 -11.08 -3.73
C ILE A 63 -10.72 -9.75 -3.72
N ALA A 64 -9.39 -9.77 -3.65
CA ALA A 64 -8.56 -8.56 -3.68
C ALA A 64 -8.75 -7.76 -4.98
N ASN A 65 -8.81 -8.44 -6.13
CA ASN A 65 -9.05 -7.82 -7.43
C ASN A 65 -10.46 -7.26 -7.53
N ALA A 66 -11.46 -7.98 -7.02
CA ALA A 66 -12.84 -7.51 -7.00
C ALA A 66 -12.98 -6.25 -6.15
N ILE A 67 -12.40 -6.22 -4.94
CA ILE A 67 -12.39 -5.01 -4.10
C ILE A 67 -11.66 -3.85 -4.81
N GLN A 68 -10.53 -4.11 -5.46
CA GLN A 68 -9.82 -3.09 -6.23
C GLN A 68 -10.70 -2.50 -7.34
N ALA A 69 -11.42 -3.35 -8.08
CA ALA A 69 -12.29 -2.91 -9.17
C ALA A 69 -13.40 -1.99 -8.66
N GLU A 70 -14.01 -2.29 -7.51
CA GLU A 70 -15.02 -1.43 -6.89
C GLU A 70 -14.43 -0.09 -6.42
N ILE A 71 -13.21 -0.09 -5.86
CA ILE A 71 -12.52 1.14 -5.44
C ILE A 71 -12.21 2.07 -6.63
N HIS A 72 -11.84 1.50 -7.78
CA HIS A 72 -11.48 2.26 -8.99
C HIS A 72 -12.64 2.45 -9.96
N ALA A 73 -13.84 2.01 -9.61
CA ALA A 73 -15.03 2.24 -10.42
C ALA A 73 -15.36 3.74 -10.45
N MET A 74 -15.97 4.20 -11.55
CA MET A 74 -16.39 5.60 -11.73
C MET A 74 -17.31 6.09 -10.60
N PHE A 75 -18.06 5.16 -10.01
CA PHE A 75 -18.75 5.33 -8.74
C PHE A 75 -18.35 4.13 -7.87
N THR A 76 -17.71 4.39 -6.73
CA THR A 76 -17.45 3.33 -5.75
C THR A 76 -18.77 2.73 -5.32
N ASN A 77 -18.86 1.40 -5.32
CA ASN A 77 -20.00 0.69 -4.77
C ASN A 77 -19.58 0.07 -3.43
N GLU A 78 -19.76 0.84 -2.35
CA GLU A 78 -19.37 0.46 -0.99
C GLU A 78 -20.11 -0.80 -0.52
N ASP A 79 -21.36 -0.99 -0.92
CA ASP A 79 -22.13 -2.19 -0.58
C ASP A 79 -21.51 -3.46 -1.16
N ASN A 80 -21.00 -3.43 -2.40
CA ASN A 80 -20.28 -4.56 -3.00
C ASN A 80 -18.98 -4.86 -2.24
N ILE A 81 -18.29 -3.83 -1.77
CA ILE A 81 -17.08 -3.98 -0.94
C ILE A 81 -17.45 -4.63 0.40
N ILE A 82 -18.50 -4.13 1.06
CA ILE A 82 -19.00 -4.66 2.33
C ILE A 82 -19.39 -6.13 2.19
N GLN A 83 -20.14 -6.50 1.15
CA GLN A 83 -20.57 -7.89 0.90
C GLN A 83 -19.39 -8.86 0.72
N LYS A 84 -18.26 -8.38 0.21
CA LYS A 84 -17.03 -9.19 0.07
C LYS A 84 -16.23 -9.27 1.38
N LEU A 85 -16.31 -8.24 2.23
CA LEU A 85 -15.53 -8.14 3.47
C LEU A 85 -16.20 -8.86 4.65
N VAL A 86 -17.51 -8.66 4.84
CA VAL A 86 -18.25 -9.16 6.01
C VAL A 86 -18.14 -10.68 6.21
N PRO A 87 -18.21 -11.53 5.17
CA PRO A 87 -18.10 -12.98 5.35
C PRO A 87 -16.69 -13.46 5.75
N LEU A 88 -15.66 -12.61 5.59
CA LEU A 88 -14.28 -13.03 5.82
C LEU A 88 -14.00 -13.22 7.30
N SER A 89 -13.33 -14.32 7.65
CA SER A 89 -12.67 -14.40 8.95
C SER A 89 -11.53 -13.37 9.01
N LYS A 90 -11.06 -13.07 10.23
CA LYS A 90 -9.90 -12.19 10.42
C LYS A 90 -8.66 -12.70 9.67
N ALA A 91 -8.44 -14.02 9.64
CA ALA A 91 -7.33 -14.63 8.93
C ALA A 91 -7.49 -14.50 7.41
N ASP A 92 -8.70 -14.76 6.89
CA ASP A 92 -9.01 -14.59 5.47
C ASP A 92 -8.81 -13.15 5.01
N TYR A 93 -9.24 -12.18 5.82
CA TYR A 93 -8.99 -10.76 5.58
C TYR A 93 -7.49 -10.47 5.45
N PHE A 94 -6.64 -10.99 6.35
CA PHE A 94 -5.19 -10.77 6.26
C PHE A 94 -4.56 -11.45 5.05
N LYS A 95 -5.10 -12.59 4.60
CA LYS A 95 -4.68 -13.23 3.36
C LYS A 95 -5.07 -12.40 2.14
N VAL A 96 -6.30 -11.91 2.06
CA VAL A 96 -6.76 -10.97 1.02
C VAL A 96 -5.92 -9.69 1.04
N LYS A 97 -5.61 -9.15 2.22
CA LYS A 97 -4.71 -7.99 2.38
C LYS A 97 -3.30 -8.26 1.85
N ALA A 98 -2.76 -9.46 2.08
CA ALA A 98 -1.45 -9.83 1.56
C ALA A 98 -1.43 -9.92 0.03
N GLU A 99 -2.43 -10.58 -0.58
CA GLU A 99 -2.55 -10.68 -2.04
C GLU A 99 -2.92 -9.34 -2.70
N PHE A 100 -3.65 -8.48 -2.00
CA PHE A 100 -3.88 -7.11 -2.45
C PHE A 100 -2.58 -6.31 -2.52
N GLY A 101 -1.70 -6.50 -1.54
CA GLY A 101 -0.40 -5.83 -1.49
C GLY A 101 -0.51 -4.34 -1.18
N ILE A 102 0.47 -3.57 -1.63
CA ILE A 102 0.51 -2.11 -1.52
C ILE A 102 0.27 -1.53 -2.90
N LYS A 103 -0.73 -0.66 -3.01
CA LYS A 103 -1.14 -0.01 -4.25
C LYS A 103 -1.10 1.50 -4.09
N THR A 104 -0.80 2.20 -5.18
CA THR A 104 -0.93 3.64 -5.24
C THR A 104 -2.42 4.00 -5.21
N TYR A 105 -2.83 4.78 -4.23
CA TYR A 105 -4.20 5.26 -4.08
C TYR A 105 -4.23 6.78 -4.22
N ASN A 106 -5.11 7.28 -5.10
CA ASN A 106 -5.32 8.69 -5.35
C ASN A 106 -6.67 9.09 -4.75
N ILE A 107 -6.65 9.94 -3.72
CA ILE A 107 -7.85 10.32 -2.96
C ILE A 107 -8.76 11.30 -3.73
N THR A 108 -8.26 11.96 -4.78
CA THR A 108 -9.03 12.93 -5.54
C THR A 108 -8.55 13.08 -6.99
N LEU A 109 -9.48 13.39 -7.88
CA LEU A 109 -9.26 14.01 -9.20
C LEU A 109 -8.76 15.48 -9.06
N ASP A 110 -8.22 15.87 -7.90
CA ASP A 110 -7.62 17.19 -7.70
C ASP A 110 -6.17 17.13 -8.16
N GLU A 111 -5.91 17.85 -9.25
CA GLU A 111 -4.67 17.88 -10.04
C GLU A 111 -3.38 18.21 -9.25
N PHE A 112 -3.47 18.47 -7.94
CA PHE A 112 -2.33 18.81 -7.08
C PHE A 112 -1.68 17.64 -6.33
N ASN A 113 -2.34 16.49 -6.22
CA ASN A 113 -1.76 15.26 -5.66
C ASN A 113 -1.50 14.20 -6.75
N ALA A 114 -0.71 14.57 -7.76
CA ALA A 114 -0.31 13.67 -8.84
C ALA A 114 0.59 12.50 -8.36
N LEU A 115 1.12 12.58 -7.14
CA LEU A 115 1.91 11.55 -6.49
C LEU A 115 1.02 10.83 -5.48
N GLY A 116 0.24 9.85 -5.95
CA GLY A 116 -0.60 9.02 -5.09
C GLY A 116 0.15 8.44 -3.90
N SER A 117 -0.58 8.17 -2.82
CA SER A 117 0.00 7.57 -1.62
C SER A 117 0.02 6.04 -1.75
N GLU A 118 1.13 5.42 -1.38
CA GLU A 118 1.23 3.98 -1.30
C GLU A 118 0.46 3.49 -0.07
N MET A 119 -0.61 2.73 -0.30
CA MET A 119 -1.51 2.27 0.74
C MET A 119 -1.80 0.77 0.60
N ASN A 120 -1.94 0.08 1.73
CA ASN A 120 -2.43 -1.30 1.78
C ASN A 120 -3.97 -1.34 1.79
N LEU A 121 -4.54 -2.54 1.64
CA LEU A 121 -6.00 -2.73 1.60
C LEU A 121 -6.75 -2.04 2.75
N THR A 122 -6.23 -2.14 3.99
CA THR A 122 -6.90 -1.55 5.17
C THR A 122 -6.92 -0.03 5.09
N GLU A 123 -5.81 0.58 4.70
CA GLU A 123 -5.68 2.03 4.56
C GLU A 123 -6.62 2.54 3.47
N ILE A 124 -6.62 1.89 2.30
CA ILE A 124 -7.52 2.27 1.20
C ILE A 124 -8.97 2.17 1.63
N LEU A 125 -9.39 1.06 2.24
CA LEU A 125 -10.76 0.90 2.73
C LEU A 125 -11.14 1.97 3.77
N ASN A 126 -10.21 2.34 4.66
CA ASN A 126 -10.45 3.40 5.64
C ASN A 126 -10.59 4.80 5.00
N HIS A 127 -10.02 5.01 3.81
CA HIS A 127 -10.21 6.25 3.05
C HIS A 127 -11.44 6.21 2.13
N THR A 128 -11.74 5.06 1.55
CA THR A 128 -12.84 4.89 0.58
C THR A 128 -14.20 4.76 1.27
N LEU A 129 -14.31 4.03 2.37
CA LEU A 129 -15.60 3.76 3.02
C LEU A 129 -16.04 4.93 3.92
N SER A 130 -17.34 5.22 3.90
CA SER A 130 -17.93 6.20 4.81
C SER A 130 -17.91 5.71 6.27
N GLN A 131 -18.10 6.61 7.24
CA GLN A 131 -18.13 6.20 8.65
C GLN A 131 -19.31 5.26 8.94
N ASP A 132 -20.44 5.43 8.25
CA ASP A 132 -21.62 4.58 8.40
C ASP A 132 -21.36 3.17 7.86
N ASP A 133 -20.65 3.05 6.73
CA ASP A 133 -20.25 1.75 6.17
C ASP A 133 -19.27 1.00 7.07
N LYS A 134 -18.30 1.72 7.64
CA LYS A 134 -17.38 1.15 8.63
C LYS A 134 -18.12 0.66 9.87
N ASN A 135 -19.09 1.42 10.35
CA ASN A 135 -19.94 1.02 11.47
C ASN A 135 -20.80 -0.20 11.13
N LYS A 136 -21.33 -0.29 9.91
CA LYS A 136 -22.08 -1.45 9.39
C LYS A 136 -21.21 -2.69 9.35
N ILE A 137 -19.99 -2.59 8.80
CA ILE A 137 -19.00 -3.68 8.81
C ILE A 137 -18.69 -4.10 10.25
N LYS A 138 -18.41 -3.15 11.14
CA LYS A 138 -18.06 -3.44 12.54
C LYS A 138 -19.22 -4.09 13.30
N GLY A 139 -20.46 -3.70 13.01
CA GLY A 139 -21.66 -4.30 13.59
C GLY A 139 -21.89 -5.74 13.12
N GLN A 140 -21.53 -6.06 11.88
CA GLN A 140 -21.72 -7.41 11.31
C GLN A 140 -20.52 -8.33 11.55
N ASN A 141 -19.30 -7.79 11.51
CA ASN A 141 -18.06 -8.52 11.72
C ASN A 141 -17.04 -7.64 12.47
N PRO A 142 -17.08 -7.64 13.82
CA PRO A 142 -16.24 -6.77 14.65
C PRO A 142 -14.75 -7.17 14.66
N ASN A 143 -14.40 -8.31 14.07
CA ASN A 143 -13.02 -8.83 14.07
C ASN A 143 -12.15 -8.28 12.93
N LEU A 144 -12.76 -7.58 11.97
CA LEU A 144 -12.06 -6.95 10.85
C LEU A 144 -11.36 -5.66 11.31
N PRO A 145 -10.10 -5.43 10.89
CA PRO A 145 -9.31 -4.28 11.34
C PRO A 145 -9.64 -3.00 10.54
N ILE A 146 -10.93 -2.66 10.41
CA ILE A 146 -11.42 -1.46 9.69
C ILE A 146 -11.84 -0.43 10.74
N SER A 147 -11.41 0.83 10.57
CA SER A 147 -11.51 1.91 11.58
C SER A 147 -12.10 3.19 10.99
#